data_AF-A0A1F9AQA5-F1
#
_entry.id   AF-A0A1F9AQA5-F1
#
_cell.length_a   1.000
_cell.length_b   1.000
_cell.length_c   1.000
_cell.angle_alpha   90.00
_cell.angle_beta   90.00
_cell.angle_gamma   90.00
#
_symmetry.space_group_name_H-M   'P 1'
#
loop_
_entity.id
_entity.type
_entity.pdbx_description
1 polymer ?
#
loop_
_entity_poly.entity_id
_entity_poly.type
_entity_poly.pdbx_seq_one_letter_code
_entity_poly.pdbx_strand_id
1 'polypeptide(L)'
;MSKPKQGSVLWAMIWMVVLSALLFWLPVAGPLIAGVVGGKKAGGIGPAILAVLLPGILLGVILFFLASSLTGIPLLGFFAGLGGFVFALMHSGLLLLGAVIGGIRA
;
A
#
# COMPACT_ATOMS: atom_id res chain seq x y z
N MET A 1 -22.29 -4.28 25.02
CA MET A 1 -21.51 -3.12 24.52
C MET A 1 -20.68 -3.59 23.33
N SER A 2 -21.21 -3.41 22.11
CA SER A 2 -20.56 -3.86 20.87
C SER A 2 -19.32 -3.01 20.62
N LYS A 3 -18.13 -3.62 20.75
CA LYS A 3 -16.86 -2.99 20.36
C LYS A 3 -17.04 -2.46 18.93
N PRO A 4 -16.83 -1.15 18.65
CA PRO A 4 -16.77 -0.69 17.26
C PRO A 4 -15.71 -1.55 16.58
N LYS A 5 -16.05 -2.19 15.45
CA LYS A 5 -15.11 -2.99 14.66
C LYS A 5 -14.00 -2.04 14.20
N GLN A 6 -12.95 -1.90 15.00
CA GLN A 6 -11.78 -1.10 14.65
C GLN A 6 -11.17 -1.78 13.42
N GLY A 7 -11.28 -1.11 12.27
CA GLY A 7 -10.56 -1.52 11.08
C GLY A 7 -9.06 -1.57 11.37
N SER A 8 -8.37 -2.54 10.79
CA SER A 8 -6.93 -2.73 11.02
C SER A 8 -6.18 -2.38 9.75
N VAL A 9 -5.34 -1.35 9.83
CA VAL A 9 -4.49 -0.87 8.73
C VAL A 9 -3.57 -1.98 8.24
N LEU A 10 -3.04 -2.81 9.15
CA LEU A 10 -2.18 -3.94 8.80
C LEU A 10 -2.93 -4.98 7.96
N TRP A 11 -4.14 -5.36 8.39
CA TRP A 11 -4.98 -6.29 7.63
C TRP A 11 -5.43 -5.72 6.29
N ALA A 12 -5.73 -4.42 6.22
CA ALA A 12 -6.03 -3.73 4.98
C ALA A 12 -4.87 -3.82 3.98
N MET A 13 -3.64 -3.53 4.44
CA MET A 13 -2.43 -3.65 3.63
C MET A 13 -2.23 -5.09 3.11
N ILE A 14 -2.37 -6.09 3.98
CA ILE A 14 -2.22 -7.50 3.59
C ILE A 14 -3.25 -7.86 2.50
N TRP A 15 -4.51 -7.47 2.68
CA TRP A 15 -5.55 -7.72 1.67
C TRP A 15 -5.28 -7.01 0.35
N MET A 16 -4.77 -5.77 0.38
CA MET A 16 -4.39 -5.05 -0.83
C MET A 16 -3.27 -5.75 -1.59
N VAL A 17 -2.25 -6.25 -0.91
CA VAL A 17 -1.13 -6.98 -1.53
C VAL A 17 -1.61 -8.31 -2.10
N VAL A 18 -2.34 -9.11 -1.31
CA VAL A 18 -2.86 -10.42 -1.76
C VAL A 18 -3.80 -10.27 -2.95
N LEU A 19 -4.72 -9.31 -2.91
CA LEU A 19 -5.64 -9.09 -4.02
C LEU A 19 -4.95 -8.52 -5.24
N SER A 20 -3.96 -7.63 -5.09
CA SER A 20 -3.18 -7.14 -6.22
C SER A 20 -2.37 -8.27 -6.86
N ALA A 21 -1.82 -9.18 -6.05
CA ALA A 21 -1.10 -10.37 -6.54
C ALA A 21 -2.04 -11.40 -7.19
N LEU A 22 -3.29 -11.51 -6.75
CA LEU A 22 -4.28 -12.43 -7.34
C LEU A 22 -4.91 -11.85 -8.61
N LEU A 23 -5.18 -10.55 -8.63
CA LEU A 23 -5.83 -9.82 -9.72
C LEU A 23 -4.84 -9.09 -10.62
N PHE A 24 -3.54 -9.42 -10.55
CA PHE A 24 -2.50 -8.77 -11.38
C PHE A 24 -2.78 -8.89 -12.88
N TRP A 25 -3.56 -9.90 -13.28
CA TRP A 25 -4.00 -10.13 -14.65
C TRP A 25 -5.04 -9.12 -15.17
N LEU A 26 -5.71 -8.36 -14.29
CA LEU A 26 -6.55 -7.20 -14.66
C LEU A 26 -5.87 -5.88 -14.24
N PRO A 27 -5.17 -5.18 -15.15
CA PRO A 27 -4.40 -3.98 -14.82
C PRO A 27 -5.23 -2.80 -14.30
N VAL A 28 -6.54 -2.76 -14.62
CA VAL A 28 -7.44 -1.67 -14.18
C VAL A 28 -8.35 -2.10 -13.05
N ALA A 29 -9.09 -3.21 -13.23
CA ALA A 29 -10.06 -3.65 -12.23
C ALA A 29 -9.38 -4.27 -11.00
N GLY A 30 -8.23 -4.92 -11.16
CA GLY A 30 -7.52 -5.58 -10.06
C GLY A 30 -7.13 -4.61 -8.95
N PRO A 31 -6.38 -3.54 -9.25
CA PRO A 31 -6.01 -2.52 -8.27
C PRO A 31 -7.23 -1.85 -7.63
N LEU A 32 -8.29 -1.57 -8.40
CA LEU A 32 -9.53 -0.98 -7.88
C LEU A 32 -10.21 -1.90 -6.85
N ILE A 33 -10.37 -3.19 -7.17
CA ILE A 33 -11.00 -4.17 -6.27
C ILE A 33 -10.15 -4.37 -5.02
N ALA A 34 -8.83 -4.51 -5.18
CA ALA A 34 -7.88 -4.61 -4.08
C ALA A 34 -7.97 -3.38 -3.15
N GLY A 35 -8.02 -2.20 -3.75
CA GLY A 35 -8.25 -0.94 -3.06
C GLY A 35 -9.57 -0.93 -2.27
N VAL A 36 -10.70 -1.25 -2.91
CA VAL A 36 -12.02 -1.24 -2.26
C VAL A 36 -12.09 -2.19 -1.07
N VAL A 37 -11.57 -3.42 -1.22
CA VAL A 37 -11.58 -4.40 -0.13
C VAL A 37 -10.65 -3.96 1.01
N GLY A 38 -9.45 -3.49 0.69
CA GLY A 38 -8.51 -2.98 1.69
C GLY A 38 -9.05 -1.75 2.42
N GLY A 39 -9.68 -0.80 1.71
CA GLY A 39 -10.30 0.39 2.28
C GLY A 39 -11.42 0.06 3.27
N LYS A 40 -12.28 -0.90 2.92
CA LYS A 40 -13.30 -1.43 3.85
C LYS A 40 -12.69 -2.08 5.09
N LYS A 41 -11.54 -2.74 4.94
CA LYS A 41 -10.82 -3.37 6.07
C LYS A 41 -10.05 -2.39 6.93
N ALA A 42 -9.70 -1.23 6.38
CA ALA A 42 -9.05 -0.16 7.10
C ALA A 42 -10.01 0.57 8.06
N GLY A 43 -11.32 0.52 7.82
CA GLY A 43 -12.33 1.10 8.74
C GLY A 43 -12.48 2.61 8.65
N GLY A 44 -12.05 3.23 7.53
CA GLY A 44 -12.20 4.65 7.27
C GLY A 44 -11.25 5.17 6.18
N ILE A 45 -11.47 6.40 5.72
CA ILE A 45 -10.69 7.01 4.62
C ILE A 45 -9.22 7.24 5.01
N GLY A 46 -8.97 7.84 6.18
CA GLY A 46 -7.61 8.09 6.68
C GLY A 46 -6.78 6.80 6.83
N PRO A 47 -7.28 5.80 7.57
CA PRO A 47 -6.66 4.48 7.67
C PRO A 47 -6.46 3.80 6.31
N ALA A 48 -7.39 3.97 5.36
CA ALA A 48 -7.29 3.39 4.02
C ALA A 48 -6.15 4.01 3.21
N ILE A 49 -6.00 5.34 3.24
CA ILE A 49 -4.89 6.03 2.57
C ILE A 49 -3.55 5.57 3.15
N LEU A 50 -3.45 5.49 4.49
CA LEU A 50 -2.23 4.97 5.13
C LEU A 50 -1.94 3.53 4.72
N ALA A 51 -2.95 2.67 4.63
CA ALA A 51 -2.78 1.27 4.19
C ALA A 51 -2.26 1.15 2.75
N VAL A 52 -2.61 2.07 1.86
CA VAL A 52 -2.10 2.11 0.47
C VAL A 52 -0.64 2.53 0.41
N LEU A 53 -0.23 3.48 1.26
CA LEU A 53 1.13 4.00 1.29
C LEU A 53 2.10 3.04 1.97
N LEU A 54 1.63 2.27 2.96
CA LEU A 54 2.45 1.40 3.79
C LEU A 54 3.31 0.38 3.00
N PRO A 55 2.80 -0.34 1.98
CA PRO A 55 3.63 -1.20 1.15
C PRO A 55 4.73 -0.44 0.41
N GLY A 56 4.44 0.74 -0.11
CA GLY A 56 5.43 1.58 -0.80
C GLY A 56 6.52 2.07 0.13
N ILE A 57 6.15 2.50 1.35
CA ILE A 57 7.10 2.91 2.39
C ILE A 57 7.98 1.72 2.76
N LEU A 58 7.38 0.54 2.97
CA LEU A 58 8.11 -0.67 3.30
C LEU A 58 9.12 -1.05 2.21
N LEU A 59 8.72 -0.98 0.94
CA LEU A 59 9.61 -1.21 -0.20
C LEU A 59 10.76 -0.19 -0.21
N GLY A 60 10.49 1.09 -0.01
CA GLY A 60 11.51 2.14 0.03
C GLY A 60 12.53 1.93 1.16
N VAL A 61 12.07 1.55 2.35
CA VAL A 61 12.95 1.23 3.49
C VAL A 61 13.81 0.01 3.19
N ILE A 62 13.23 -1.06 2.64
CA ILE A 62 13.98 -2.26 2.24
C ILE A 62 15.07 -1.92 1.23
N LEU A 63 14.73 -1.16 0.18
CA LEU A 63 15.68 -0.76 -0.85
C LEU A 63 16.77 0.16 -0.31
N PHE A 64 16.43 1.06 0.62
CA PHE A 64 17.42 1.89 1.30
C PHE A 64 18.49 1.05 2.00
N PHE A 65 18.07 0.12 2.86
CA PHE A 65 19.00 -0.72 3.61
C PHE A 65 19.76 -1.66 2.69
N LEU A 66 19.09 -2.26 1.69
CA LEU A 66 19.72 -3.18 0.77
C LEU A 66 20.81 -2.50 -0.07
N ALA A 67 20.50 -1.37 -0.71
CA ALA A 67 21.46 -0.65 -1.53
C ALA A 67 22.59 -0.02 -0.69
N SER A 68 22.28 0.50 0.50
CA SER A 68 23.32 0.99 1.43
C SER A 68 24.26 -0.12 1.88
N SER A 69 23.72 -1.30 2.20
CA SER A 69 24.49 -2.46 2.65
C SER A 69 25.38 -3.02 1.54
N LEU A 70 24.86 -3.10 0.31
CA LEU A 70 25.61 -3.63 -0.84
C LEU A 70 26.69 -2.68 -1.35
N THR A 71 26.46 -1.37 -1.30
CA THR A 71 27.39 -0.37 -1.85
C THR A 71 28.31 0.25 -0.80
N GLY A 72 27.95 0.15 0.48
CA GLY A 72 28.61 0.88 1.57
C GLY A 72 28.35 2.40 1.55
N ILE A 73 27.52 2.90 0.63
CA ILE A 73 27.26 4.33 0.43
C ILE A 73 25.79 4.64 0.78
N PRO A 74 25.51 5.23 1.96
CA PRO A 74 24.14 5.51 2.41
C PRO A 74 23.35 6.42 1.45
N LEU A 75 24.04 7.32 0.75
CA LEU A 75 23.40 8.23 -0.20
C LEU A 75 22.81 7.48 -1.40
N LEU A 76 23.47 6.43 -1.89
CA LEU A 76 22.92 5.58 -2.96
C LEU A 76 21.69 4.82 -2.47
N GLY A 77 21.71 4.34 -1.23
CA GLY A 77 20.53 3.76 -0.59
C GLY A 77 19.37 4.74 -0.50
N PHE A 78 19.62 6.00 -0.15
CA PHE A 78 18.58 7.02 -0.11
C PHE A 78 17.89 7.18 -1.45
N PHE A 79 18.64 7.32 -2.54
CA PHE A 79 18.06 7.42 -3.89
C PHE A 79 17.35 6.13 -4.33
N ALA A 80 17.88 4.95 -3.97
CA ALA A 80 17.22 3.68 -4.26
C ALA A 80 15.89 3.53 -3.53
N GLY A 81 15.85 3.87 -2.23
CA GLY A 81 14.64 3.84 -1.42
C GLY A 81 13.60 4.86 -1.89
N LEU A 82 14.02 6.08 -2.20
CA LEU A 82 13.15 7.14 -2.71
C LEU A 82 12.60 6.80 -4.09
N GLY A 83 13.45 6.25 -4.99
CA GLY A 83 13.03 5.75 -6.29
C GLY A 83 12.01 4.62 -6.19
N GLY A 84 12.24 3.64 -5.31
CA GLY A 84 11.29 2.55 -5.07
C GLY A 84 9.95 3.01 -4.51
N PHE A 85 9.96 3.97 -3.58
CA PHE A 85 8.73 4.56 -3.05
C PHE A 85 7.95 5.32 -4.13
N VAL A 86 8.61 6.18 -4.90
CA VAL A 86 7.97 6.93 -6.00
C VAL A 86 7.42 5.97 -7.06
N PHE A 87 8.17 4.93 -7.41
CA PHE A 87 7.70 3.90 -8.34
C PHE A 87 6.42 3.21 -7.85
N ALA A 88 6.37 2.84 -6.57
CA ALA A 88 5.16 2.28 -5.96
C ALA A 88 3.97 3.25 -5.99
N LEU A 89 4.20 4.55 -5.76
CA LEU A 89 3.16 5.58 -5.84
C LEU A 89 2.61 5.76 -7.26
N MET A 90 3.47 5.74 -8.28
CA MET A 90 3.04 5.91 -9.67
C MET A 90 2.03 4.82 -10.10
N HIS A 91 2.18 3.61 -9.58
CA HIS A 91 1.26 2.51 -9.88
C HIS A 91 0.01 2.49 -8.98
N SER A 92 -0.02 3.29 -7.91
CA SER A 92 -1.05 3.23 -6.87
C SER A 92 -2.32 4.04 -7.16
N GLY A 93 -2.41 4.79 -8.27
CA GLY A 93 -3.54 5.70 -8.54
C GLY A 93 -4.93 5.04 -8.47
N LEU A 94 -5.10 3.91 -9.17
CA LEU A 94 -6.34 3.12 -9.15
C LEU A 94 -6.60 2.45 -7.79
N LEU A 95 -5.53 2.00 -7.12
CA LEU A 95 -5.60 1.35 -5.81
C LEU A 95 -6.03 2.35 -4.73
N LEU A 96 -5.53 3.58 -4.79
CA LEU A 96 -5.86 4.68 -3.88
C LEU A 96 -7.30 5.16 -4.08
N LEU A 97 -7.75 5.28 -5.33
CA LEU A 97 -9.16 5.51 -5.66
C LEU A 97 -10.07 4.42 -5.07
N GLY A 98 -9.73 3.15 -5.29
CA GLY A 98 -10.45 2.03 -4.71
C GLY A 98 -10.47 2.08 -3.17
N ALA A 99 -9.33 2.39 -2.55
CA ALA A 99 -9.17 2.49 -1.10
C ALA A 99 -10.07 3.57 -0.48
N VAL A 100 -10.16 4.74 -1.10
CA VAL A 100 -11.06 5.82 -0.65
C VAL A 100 -12.52 5.39 -0.77
N ILE A 101 -12.91 4.79 -1.90
CA ILE A 101 -14.26 4.27 -2.15
C ILE A 101 -14.64 3.17 -1.14
N GLY A 102 -13.69 2.30 -0.80
CA GLY A 102 -13.84 1.27 0.23
C GLY A 102 -13.93 1.87 1.64
N GLY A 103 -13.09 2.85 1.95
CA GLY A 103 -13.00 3.53 3.24
C GLY A 103 -14.23 4.38 3.58
N ILE A 104 -14.91 4.95 2.57
CA ILE A 104 -16.20 5.64 2.74
C ILE A 104 -17.31 4.64 3.14
N ARG A 105 -17.21 3.39 2.69
CA ARG A 105 -18.20 2.32 2.93
C ARG A 105 -17.82 1.39 4.09
N ALA A 106 -16.85 1.78 4.91
CA ALA A 106 -16.23 0.95 5.93
C ALA A 106 -16.93 1.06 7.29
#